data_AF-A0A7V3MIX3-F1
#
_entry.id   AF-A0A7V3MIX3-F1
#
_cell.length_a   1.000
_cell.length_b   1.000
_cell.length_c   1.000
_cell.angle_alpha   90.00
_cell.angle_beta   90.00
_cell.angle_gamma   90.00
#
_symmetry.space_group_name_H-M   'P 1'
#
loop_
_entity.id
_entity.type
_entity.pdbx_description
1 polymer ?
#
loop_
_entity_poly.entity_id
_entity_poly.type
_entity_poly.pdbx_seq_one_letter_code
_entity_poly.pdbx_strand_id
1 'polypeptide(L)'
;MSSTFKDNAGRLWTVTVDVNAIKRARAIAGIDLMTIIEGQVLERLARDPIALVDTIYAVCKPEADAKGVTDEMFGAAMVGDVIEAAGMALLEELVRFFPNQKDRENLKTLLDLTHKLQEKARATIAHSLANGEIERKAEELLQSSGASSGPAPGS
;
A
#
# COMPACT_ATOMS: atom_id res chain seq x y z
N MET A 1 -5.43 -6.77 -21.38
CA MET A 1 -5.18 -7.77 -20.33
C MET A 1 -5.33 -7.02 -19.02
N SER A 2 -6.23 -7.46 -18.15
CA SER A 2 -6.44 -6.92 -16.80
C SER A 2 -5.36 -7.43 -15.83
N SER A 3 -5.00 -6.63 -14.82
CA SER A 3 -4.02 -7.05 -13.80
C SER A 3 -4.68 -7.95 -12.75
N THR A 4 -3.90 -8.85 -12.14
CA THR A 4 -4.42 -9.84 -11.17
C THR A 4 -3.52 -9.95 -9.96
N PHE A 5 -4.09 -10.39 -8.83
CA PHE A 5 -3.34 -10.78 -7.64
C PHE A 5 -4.02 -11.99 -6.97
N LYS A 6 -3.28 -12.70 -6.11
CA LYS A 6 -3.79 -13.84 -5.35
C LYS A 6 -3.79 -13.48 -3.87
N ASP A 7 -4.90 -13.72 -3.18
CA ASP A 7 -5.00 -13.48 -1.74
C ASP A 7 -4.55 -14.68 -0.90
N ASN A 8 -4.48 -14.50 0.43
CA ASN A 8 -4.05 -15.57 1.34
C ASN A 8 -5.09 -16.68 1.55
N ALA A 9 -6.32 -16.51 1.08
CA ALA A 9 -7.30 -17.59 0.99
C ALA A 9 -7.16 -18.39 -0.33
N GLY A 10 -6.16 -18.06 -1.16
CA GLY A 10 -5.87 -18.73 -2.41
C GLY A 10 -6.74 -18.28 -3.58
N ARG A 11 -7.55 -17.24 -3.42
CA ARG A 11 -8.45 -16.72 -4.45
C ARG A 11 -7.65 -15.82 -5.39
N LEU A 12 -7.76 -16.06 -6.69
CA LEU A 12 -7.27 -15.15 -7.72
C LEU A 12 -8.31 -14.05 -7.95
N TRP A 13 -7.87 -12.80 -7.99
CA TRP A 13 -8.71 -11.62 -8.20
C TRP A 13 -8.29 -10.90 -9.47
N THR A 14 -9.28 -10.47 -10.24
CA THR A 14 -9.04 -9.61 -11.41
C THR A 14 -9.34 -8.17 -11.05
N VAL A 15 -8.34 -7.32 -11.19
CA VAL A 15 -8.49 -5.88 -11.06
C VAL A 15 -8.80 -5.33 -12.45
N THR A 16 -9.97 -4.70 -12.57
CA THR A 16 -10.39 -4.01 -13.79
C THR A 16 -10.93 -2.65 -13.40
N VAL A 17 -10.27 -1.58 -13.84
CA VAL A 17 -10.72 -0.21 -13.58
C VAL A 17 -11.54 0.27 -14.77
N ASP A 18 -12.87 0.23 -14.62
CA ASP A 18 -13.82 0.86 -15.53
C ASP A 18 -14.59 2.00 -14.82
N VAL A 19 -15.49 2.68 -15.54
CA VAL A 19 -16.29 3.77 -14.98
C VAL A 19 -17.14 3.31 -13.78
N ASN A 20 -17.61 2.06 -13.76
CA ASN A 20 -18.40 1.53 -12.64
C ASN A 20 -17.52 1.18 -11.45
N ALA A 21 -16.29 0.71 -11.66
CA ALA A 21 -15.29 0.50 -10.62
C ALA A 21 -14.98 1.83 -9.89
N ILE A 22 -14.82 2.92 -10.63
CA ILE A 22 -14.61 4.26 -10.03
C ILE A 22 -15.83 4.69 -9.22
N LYS A 23 -17.04 4.49 -9.73
CA LYS A 23 -18.28 4.77 -8.98
C LYS A 23 -18.36 3.97 -7.68
N ARG A 24 -18.00 2.68 -7.71
CA ARG A 24 -17.98 1.82 -6.52
C ARG A 24 -16.91 2.27 -5.52
N ALA A 25 -15.69 2.58 -5.98
CA ALA A 25 -14.63 3.10 -5.11
C ALA A 25 -15.07 4.36 -4.35
N ARG A 26 -15.79 5.27 -5.02
CA ARG A 26 -16.38 6.46 -4.37
C ARG A 26 -17.49 6.09 -3.38
N ALA A 27 -18.41 5.22 -3.79
CA ALA A 27 -19.60 4.90 -2.99
C ALA A 27 -19.31 4.02 -1.77
N ILE A 28 -18.32 3.13 -1.87
CA ILE A 28 -18.03 2.11 -0.85
C ILE A 28 -16.81 2.53 -0.02
N ALA A 29 -15.70 2.87 -0.67
CA ALA A 29 -14.44 3.19 0.02
C ALA A 29 -14.26 4.71 0.28
N GLY A 30 -15.13 5.55 -0.28
CA GLY A 30 -14.97 7.01 -0.18
C GLY A 30 -13.72 7.53 -0.91
N ILE A 31 -13.23 6.80 -1.92
CA ILE A 31 -12.03 7.15 -2.68
C ILE A 31 -12.39 7.53 -4.12
N ASP A 32 -11.98 8.74 -4.52
CA ASP A 32 -12.05 9.17 -5.91
C ASP A 32 -10.75 8.86 -6.66
N LEU A 33 -10.70 7.70 -7.31
CA LEU A 33 -9.56 7.25 -8.10
C LEU A 33 -9.19 8.21 -9.26
N MET A 34 -10.09 9.08 -9.71
CA MET A 34 -9.77 10.07 -10.75
C MET A 34 -8.77 11.12 -10.29
N THR A 35 -8.75 11.40 -8.98
CA THR A 35 -7.86 12.41 -8.38
C THR A 35 -6.46 11.86 -8.09
N ILE A 36 -6.17 10.61 -8.48
CA ILE A 36 -4.86 9.99 -8.22
C ILE A 36 -3.70 10.76 -8.89
N ILE A 37 -3.96 11.42 -10.01
CA ILE A 37 -3.00 12.28 -10.72
C ILE A 37 -2.61 13.53 -9.91
N GLU A 38 -3.42 13.92 -8.92
CA GLU A 38 -3.14 15.04 -8.00
C GLU A 38 -2.26 14.60 -6.82
N GLY A 39 -1.99 13.30 -6.69
CA GLY A 39 -1.08 12.71 -5.70
C GLY A 39 -1.69 12.45 -4.32
N GLN A 40 -2.71 13.19 -3.89
CA GLN A 40 -3.32 13.03 -2.56
C GLN A 40 -3.91 11.64 -2.33
N VAL A 41 -4.65 11.11 -3.31
CA VAL A 41 -5.21 9.75 -3.22
C VAL A 41 -4.11 8.71 -3.22
N LEU A 42 -3.04 8.89 -4.01
CA LEU A 42 -1.92 7.95 -4.00
C LEU A 42 -1.25 7.92 -2.62
N GLU A 43 -0.99 9.08 -2.01
CA GLU A 43 -0.40 9.14 -0.67
C GLU A 43 -1.30 8.45 0.37
N ARG A 44 -2.62 8.70 0.30
CA ARG A 44 -3.58 8.06 1.20
C ARG A 44 -3.54 6.54 1.06
N LEU A 45 -3.65 6.01 -0.17
CA LEU A 45 -3.64 4.56 -0.42
C LEU A 45 -2.29 3.91 -0.05
N ALA A 46 -1.19 4.66 -0.13
CA ALA A 46 0.13 4.15 0.25
C ALA A 46 0.34 4.07 1.78
N ARG A 47 -0.30 4.95 2.56
CA ARG A 47 -0.12 5.02 4.02
C ARG A 47 -1.22 4.29 4.79
N ASP A 48 -2.40 4.17 4.21
CA ASP A 48 -3.58 3.59 4.84
C ASP A 48 -3.95 2.26 4.15
N PRO A 49 -3.49 1.12 4.68
CA PRO A 49 -3.79 -0.18 4.10
C PRO A 49 -5.29 -0.52 4.17
N ILE A 50 -6.05 0.07 5.10
CA ILE A 50 -7.50 -0.14 5.17
C ILE A 50 -8.15 0.54 3.98
N ALA A 51 -7.86 1.83 3.74
CA ALA A 51 -8.37 2.54 2.58
C ALA A 51 -7.98 1.87 1.25
N LEU A 52 -6.77 1.31 1.17
CA LEU A 52 -6.36 0.52 0.00
C LEU A 52 -7.21 -0.73 -0.16
N VAL A 53 -7.33 -1.56 0.88
CA VAL A 53 -8.09 -2.82 0.83
C VAL A 53 -9.57 -2.56 0.50
N ASP A 54 -10.21 -1.57 1.12
CA ASP A 54 -11.60 -1.20 0.85
C ASP A 54 -11.78 -0.75 -0.61
N THR A 55 -10.79 -0.02 -1.15
CA THR A 55 -10.80 0.41 -2.55
C THR A 55 -10.68 -0.78 -3.50
N ILE A 56 -9.76 -1.72 -3.23
CA ILE A 56 -9.62 -2.93 -4.04
C ILE A 56 -10.90 -3.78 -3.96
N TYR A 57 -11.47 -3.96 -2.76
CA TYR A 57 -12.74 -4.66 -2.59
C TYR A 57 -13.84 -4.01 -3.42
N ALA A 58 -13.98 -2.68 -3.38
CA ALA A 58 -14.95 -1.96 -4.17
C ALA A 58 -14.75 -2.15 -5.70
N VAL A 59 -13.51 -2.19 -6.17
CA VAL A 59 -13.18 -2.48 -7.57
C VAL A 59 -13.58 -3.90 -7.94
N CYS A 60 -13.16 -4.89 -7.13
CA CYS A 60 -13.42 -6.32 -7.31
C CYS A 60 -14.84 -6.76 -6.90
N LYS A 61 -15.69 -5.84 -6.42
CA LYS A 61 -16.99 -6.16 -5.85
C LYS A 61 -17.88 -7.08 -6.71
N PRO A 62 -18.00 -6.91 -8.05
CA PRO A 62 -18.78 -7.85 -8.85
C PRO A 62 -18.25 -9.29 -8.78
N GLU A 63 -16.94 -9.46 -8.75
CA GLU A 63 -16.30 -10.78 -8.60
C GLU A 63 -16.46 -11.31 -7.17
N ALA A 64 -16.39 -10.44 -6.16
CA ALA A 64 -16.61 -10.81 -4.76
C ALA A 64 -18.05 -11.28 -4.53
N ASP A 65 -19.03 -10.55 -5.08
CA ASP A 65 -20.45 -10.89 -5.03
C ASP A 65 -20.70 -12.24 -5.72
N ALA A 66 -20.10 -12.48 -6.89
CA ALA A 66 -20.20 -13.75 -7.61
C ALA A 66 -19.59 -14.94 -6.84
N LYS A 67 -18.55 -14.69 -6.04
CA LYS A 67 -17.87 -15.71 -5.20
C LYS A 67 -18.47 -15.82 -3.79
N GLY A 68 -19.47 -15.00 -3.44
CA GLY A 68 -20.03 -14.95 -2.09
C GLY A 68 -19.02 -14.49 -1.02
N VAL A 69 -18.09 -13.61 -1.39
CA VAL A 69 -17.05 -13.08 -0.50
C VAL A 69 -17.51 -11.73 0.06
N THR A 70 -17.69 -11.66 1.37
CA THR A 70 -17.98 -10.39 2.06
C THR A 70 -16.73 -9.51 2.15
N ASP A 71 -16.93 -8.24 2.48
CA ASP A 71 -15.84 -7.30 2.74
C ASP A 71 -14.91 -7.81 3.84
N GLU A 72 -15.47 -8.30 4.95
CA GLU A 72 -14.69 -8.83 6.07
C GLU A 72 -13.89 -10.07 5.67
N MET A 73 -14.47 -10.96 4.85
CA MET A 73 -13.76 -12.13 4.31
C MET A 73 -12.67 -11.76 3.29
N PHE A 74 -12.87 -10.66 2.58
CA PHE A 74 -11.89 -10.13 1.66
C PHE A 74 -10.71 -9.53 2.46
N GLY A 75 -10.99 -8.60 3.36
CA GLY A 75 -10.00 -7.95 4.22
C GLY A 75 -9.22 -8.94 5.08
N ALA A 76 -9.86 -9.97 5.65
CA ALA A 76 -9.16 -11.01 6.41
C ALA A 76 -8.12 -11.81 5.58
N ALA A 77 -8.27 -11.86 4.25
CA ALA A 77 -7.31 -12.52 3.36
C ALA A 77 -6.22 -11.58 2.82
N MET A 78 -6.30 -10.28 3.11
CA MET A 78 -5.36 -9.24 2.68
C MET A 78 -4.29 -9.03 3.77
N VAL A 79 -3.28 -9.89 3.80
CA VAL A 79 -2.21 -9.83 4.82
C VAL A 79 -0.84 -9.85 4.17
N GLY A 80 0.05 -8.97 4.63
CA GLY A 80 1.44 -8.89 4.19
C GLY A 80 1.56 -8.52 2.71
N ASP A 81 2.39 -9.27 1.98
CA ASP A 81 2.75 -9.00 0.58
C ASP A 81 1.55 -8.95 -0.38
N VAL A 82 0.42 -9.59 -0.01
CA VAL A 82 -0.82 -9.52 -0.79
C VAL A 82 -1.33 -8.09 -0.93
N ILE A 83 -1.17 -7.25 0.11
CA ILE A 83 -1.61 -5.85 0.09
C ILE A 83 -0.83 -5.08 -0.98
N GLU A 84 0.49 -5.29 -1.03
CA GLU A 84 1.36 -4.68 -2.03
C GLU A 84 1.02 -5.17 -3.45
N ALA A 85 0.83 -6.48 -3.63
CA ALA A 85 0.45 -7.05 -4.92
C ALA A 85 -0.90 -6.52 -5.43
N ALA A 86 -1.89 -6.32 -4.55
CA ALA A 86 -3.17 -5.74 -4.91
C ALA A 86 -3.06 -4.25 -5.25
N GLY A 87 -2.30 -3.49 -4.45
CA GLY A 87 -2.00 -2.08 -4.75
C GLY A 87 -1.31 -1.92 -6.10
N MET A 88 -0.42 -2.85 -6.44
CA MET A 88 0.24 -2.90 -7.74
C MET A 88 -0.74 -3.04 -8.90
N ALA A 89 -1.59 -4.08 -8.79
CA ALA A 89 -2.57 -4.37 -9.81
C ALA A 89 -3.55 -3.20 -10.04
N LEU A 90 -3.90 -2.46 -8.98
CA LEU A 90 -4.72 -1.25 -9.08
C LEU A 90 -4.01 -0.11 -9.83
N LEU A 91 -2.75 0.17 -9.50
CA LEU A 91 -2.01 1.24 -10.17
C LEU A 91 -1.81 0.94 -11.67
N GLU A 92 -1.49 -0.32 -12.01
CA GLU A 92 -1.37 -0.75 -13.41
C GLU A 92 -2.66 -0.56 -14.20
N GLU A 93 -3.82 -0.88 -13.61
CA GLU A 93 -5.12 -0.67 -14.24
C GLU A 93 -5.49 0.81 -14.34
N LEU A 94 -5.15 1.61 -13.32
CA LEU A 94 -5.38 3.06 -13.38
C LEU A 94 -4.60 3.69 -14.54
N VAL A 95 -3.34 3.31 -14.74
CA VAL A 95 -2.55 3.73 -15.92
C VAL A 95 -3.27 3.39 -17.24
N ARG A 96 -3.98 2.26 -17.31
CA ARG A 96 -4.72 1.85 -18.52
C ARG A 96 -6.03 2.62 -18.69
N PHE A 97 -6.68 3.01 -17.60
CA PHE A 97 -7.95 3.72 -17.60
C PHE A 97 -7.84 5.14 -18.18
N PHE A 98 -6.76 5.88 -17.86
CA PHE A 98 -6.61 7.26 -18.34
C PHE A 98 -6.41 7.32 -19.87
N PRO A 99 -7.27 8.03 -20.63
CA PRO A 99 -7.14 8.11 -22.09
C PRO A 99 -6.01 9.05 -22.54
N ASN A 100 -5.64 10.02 -21.70
CA ASN A 100 -4.60 11.01 -21.99
C ASN A 100 -3.21 10.37 -21.90
N GLN A 101 -2.45 10.41 -22.99
CA GLN A 101 -1.11 9.81 -23.07
C GLN A 101 -0.13 10.34 -22.01
N LYS A 102 -0.16 11.65 -21.75
CA LYS A 102 0.74 12.30 -20.80
C LYS A 102 0.43 11.88 -19.36
N ASP A 103 -0.85 11.77 -19.01
CA ASP A 103 -1.26 11.30 -17.69
C ASP A 103 -0.84 9.84 -17.47
N ARG A 104 -0.94 8.99 -18.50
CA ARG A 104 -0.42 7.61 -18.45
C ARG A 104 1.08 7.56 -18.23
N GLU A 105 1.85 8.39 -18.94
CA GLU A 105 3.31 8.45 -18.82
C GLU A 105 3.75 8.94 -17.43
N ASN A 106 3.05 9.94 -16.87
CA ASN A 106 3.30 10.42 -15.52
C ASN A 106 3.02 9.33 -14.48
N LEU A 107 1.89 8.64 -14.58
CA LEU A 107 1.54 7.55 -13.66
C LEU A 107 2.48 6.35 -13.78
N LYS A 108 2.91 5.98 -15.00
CA LYS A 108 3.95 4.96 -15.20
C LYS A 108 5.26 5.33 -14.54
N THR A 109 5.71 6.58 -14.73
CA THR A 109 6.93 7.09 -14.11
C THR A 109 6.85 7.03 -12.59
N LEU A 110 5.69 7.39 -12.04
CA LEU A 110 5.40 7.34 -10.61
C LEU A 110 5.41 5.91 -10.06
N LEU A 111 4.82 4.96 -10.80
CA LEU A 111 4.84 3.54 -10.49
C LEU A 111 6.27 2.99 -10.43
N ASP A 112 7.06 3.25 -11.49
CA ASP A 112 8.46 2.84 -11.57
C ASP A 112 9.30 3.42 -10.44
N LEU A 113 9.07 4.68 -10.08
CA LEU A 113 9.75 5.33 -8.97
C LEU A 113 9.38 4.68 -7.63
N THR A 114 8.09 4.37 -7.42
CA THR A 114 7.60 3.72 -6.20
C THR A 114 8.27 2.37 -6.01
N HIS A 115 8.36 1.53 -7.05
CA HIS A 115 9.09 0.26 -6.98
C HIS A 115 10.55 0.43 -6.60
N LYS A 116 11.24 1.33 -7.30
CA LYS A 116 12.68 1.57 -7.06
C LYS A 116 12.93 2.04 -5.64
N LEU A 117 12.05 2.89 -5.10
CA LEU A 117 12.15 3.36 -3.71
C LEU A 117 11.86 2.26 -2.71
N GLN A 118 10.83 1.42 -2.93
CA GLN A 118 10.51 0.30 -2.07
C GLN A 118 11.67 -0.71 -2.00
N GLU A 119 12.22 -1.11 -3.15
CA GLU A 119 13.37 -2.01 -3.23
C GLU A 119 14.60 -1.42 -2.50
N LYS A 120 14.90 -0.14 -2.75
CA LYS A 120 16.01 0.55 -2.09
C LYS A 120 15.82 0.64 -0.57
N ALA A 121 14.60 0.93 -0.11
CA ALA A 121 14.29 1.00 1.32
C ALA A 121 14.45 -0.37 1.99
N ARG A 122 13.92 -1.45 1.37
CA ARG A 122 14.10 -2.83 1.84
C ARG A 122 15.57 -3.21 1.94
N ALA A 123 16.35 -2.92 0.90
CA ALA A 123 17.79 -3.21 0.87
C ALA A 123 18.56 -2.42 1.95
N THR A 124 18.17 -1.17 2.19
CA THR A 124 18.80 -0.33 3.23
C THR A 124 18.53 -0.89 4.62
N ILE A 125 17.28 -1.25 4.92
CA ILE A 125 16.90 -1.87 6.21
C ILE A 125 17.65 -3.19 6.42
N ALA A 126 17.68 -4.04 5.39
CA ALA A 126 18.39 -5.32 5.45
C ALA A 126 19.90 -5.13 5.71
N HIS A 127 20.53 -4.14 5.07
CA HIS A 127 21.93 -3.81 5.28
C HIS A 127 22.20 -3.28 6.69
N SER A 128 21.37 -2.36 7.19
CA SER A 128 21.52 -1.82 8.55
C SER A 128 21.35 -2.89 9.63
N LEU A 129 20.43 -3.86 9.44
CA LEU A 129 20.27 -5.02 10.32
C LEU A 129 21.50 -5.94 10.26
N ALA A 130 21.97 -6.29 9.06
CA ALA A 130 23.12 -7.17 8.88
C ALA A 130 24.41 -6.62 9.51
N ASN A 131 24.55 -5.29 9.56
CA ASN A 131 25.74 -4.62 10.07
C ASN A 131 25.62 -4.16 11.53
N GLY A 132 24.54 -4.52 12.23
CA GLY A 132 24.37 -4.16 13.65
C GLY A 132 24.16 -2.65 13.89
N GLU A 133 23.80 -1.87 12.87
CA GLU A 133 23.66 -0.41 12.99
C GLU A 133 22.49 -0.02 13.89
N ILE A 134 21.44 -0.83 13.88
CA ILE A 134 20.23 -0.61 14.68
C ILE A 134 20.52 -0.93 16.14
N GLU A 135 21.20 -2.06 16.40
CA GLU A 135 21.65 -2.51 17.72
C GLU A 135 22.55 -1.46 18.37
N ARG A 136 23.55 -0.96 17.63
CA ARG A 136 24.45 0.09 18.13
C ARG A 136 23.71 1.38 18.48
N LYS A 137 22.77 1.83 17.62
CA LYS A 137 21.93 3.01 17.93
C LYS A 137 21.04 2.78 19.14
N ALA A 138 20.49 1.58 19.31
CA ALA A 138 19.68 1.25 20.47
C ALA A 138 20.52 1.28 21.77
N GLU A 139 21.75 0.74 21.74
CA GLU A 139 22.69 0.81 22.86
C GLU A 139 23.08 2.26 23.21
N GLU A 140 23.39 3.09 22.22
CA GLU A 140 23.70 4.52 22.41
C GLU A 140 22.51 5.27 23.09
N LEU A 141 21.27 4.98 22.70
CA LEU A 141 20.06 5.57 23.31
C LEU A 141 19.83 5.11 24.75
N LEU A 142 20.09 3.83 25.05
CA LEU A 142 19.99 3.29 26.40
C LEU A 142 21.08 3.87 27.33
N GLN A 143 22.32 4.02 26.84
CA GLN A 143 23.41 4.62 27.60
C GLN A 143 23.19 6.11 27.88
N SER A 144 22.70 6.87 26.90
CA SER A 144 22.38 8.30 27.08
C SER A 144 21.18 8.52 28.01
N SER A 145 20.21 7.60 28.05
CA SER A 145 19.07 7.66 28.99
C SER A 145 19.45 7.22 30.41
N GLY A 146 20.36 6.25 30.56
CA GLY A 146 20.85 5.78 31.86
C GLY A 146 21.76 6.78 32.60
N ALA A 147 22.42 7.69 31.88
CA ALA A 147 23.31 8.69 32.45
C ALA A 147 22.60 9.87 33.17
N SER A 148 21.25 9.95 33.11
CA SER A 148 20.46 11.04 33.71
C SER A 148 20.07 10.82 35.18
N SER A 149 20.53 9.76 35.84
CA SER A 149 20.32 9.58 37.29
C SER A 149 21.46 10.21 38.09
N GLY A 150 21.49 11.54 38.18
CA GLY A 150 22.38 12.26 39.11
C GLY A 150 21.95 12.05 40.57
N PRO A 151 22.88 12.00 41.53
CA PRO A 151 22.55 11.71 42.92
C PRO A 151 21.62 12.80 43.49
N ALA A 152 20.57 12.38 44.20
CA ALA A 152 19.67 13.27 44.90
C ALA A 152 20.47 14.21 45.83
N PRO A 153 20.18 15.53 45.85
CA PRO A 153 20.89 16.45 46.71
C PRO A 153 20.59 16.10 48.16
N GLY A 154 21.64 15.80 48.92
CA GLY A 154 21.55 15.49 50.33
C GLY A 154 21.40 16.75 51.18
N SER A 155 20.50 16.63 52.17
CA SER A 155 20.25 17.46 53.36
C SER A 155 19.39 18.71 53.18
#